data_AF-A0A5E5BZA5-F1
#
_entry.id   AF-A0A5E5BZA5-F1
#
_cell.length_a   1.000
_cell.length_b   1.000
_cell.length_c   1.000
_cell.angle_alpha   90.00
_cell.angle_beta   90.00
_cell.angle_gamma   90.00
#
_symmetry.space_group_name_H-M   'P 1'
#
loop_
_entity.id
_entity.type
_entity.pdbx_description
1 polymer ?
#
loop_
_entity_poly.entity_id
_entity_poly.type
_entity_poly.pdbx_seq_one_letter_code
_entity_poly.pdbx_strand_id
1 'polypeptide(L)'
;MSNQRTIDAPPFLLVVTAHEDFENDRPTTRTGYRVRYVISRPDRKPVRGNQLESVSDLFPTAGEYPKTVEDALERGVAAGQIEMSELRASLD
;
A
#
# COMPACT_ATOMS: atom_id res chain seq x y z
N MET A 1 -15.39 0.99 -10.09
CA MET A 1 -14.41 0.12 -9.41
C MET A 1 -13.83 0.91 -8.24
N SER A 2 -13.68 0.30 -7.06
CA SER A 2 -13.00 0.94 -5.92
C SER A 2 -11.50 0.97 -6.19
N ASN A 3 -10.86 2.11 -5.96
CA ASN A 3 -9.40 2.26 -6.00
C ASN A 3 -8.74 1.98 -4.65
N GLN A 4 -9.50 1.47 -3.68
CA GLN A 4 -9.02 1.16 -2.34
C GLN A 4 -9.46 -0.25 -1.94
N ARG A 5 -8.58 -0.95 -1.22
CA ARG A 5 -8.83 -2.24 -0.58
C ARG A 5 -8.36 -2.20 0.87
N THR A 6 -9.20 -2.67 1.78
CA THR A 6 -8.89 -2.74 3.21
C THR A 6 -8.88 -4.20 3.64
N ILE A 7 -7.81 -4.62 4.32
CA ILE A 7 -7.62 -5.97 4.85
C ILE A 7 -7.49 -5.86 6.37
N ASP A 8 -8.44 -6.47 7.07
CA ASP A 8 -8.39 -6.62 8.53
C ASP A 8 -7.59 -7.88 8.87
N ALA A 9 -6.46 -7.72 9.55
CA ALA A 9 -5.53 -8.80 9.89
C ALA A 9 -4.98 -8.61 11.31
N PRO A 10 -5.78 -8.86 12.37
CA PRO A 10 -5.39 -8.57 13.74
C PRO A 10 -4.00 -9.12 14.11
N PRO A 11 -3.14 -8.30 14.76
CA PRO A 11 -3.43 -7.00 15.37
C PRO A 11 -3.33 -5.79 14.43
N PHE A 12 -3.21 -5.99 13.12
CA PHE A 12 -3.00 -4.94 12.14
C PHE A 12 -4.22 -4.71 11.24
N LEU A 13 -4.27 -3.52 10.65
CA LEU A 13 -5.18 -3.13 9.58
C LEU A 13 -4.33 -2.62 8.42
N LEU A 14 -4.49 -3.22 7.24
CA LEU A 14 -3.85 -2.81 6.00
C LEU A 14 -4.85 -2.07 5.12
N VAL A 15 -4.50 -0.86 4.68
CA VAL A 15 -5.25 -0.09 3.69
C VAL A 15 -4.38 0.12 2.48
N VAL A 16 -4.82 -0.34 1.32
CA VAL A 16 -4.13 -0.23 0.04
C VAL A 16 -4.93 0.68 -0.88
N THR A 17 -4.29 1.69 -1.45
CA THR A 17 -4.89 2.65 -2.38
C THR A 17 -4.10 2.68 -3.68
N ALA A 18 -4.80 2.51 -4.80
CA ALA A 18 -4.27 2.68 -6.14
C ALA A 18 -4.51 4.13 -6.60
N HIS A 19 -3.45 4.76 -7.09
CA HIS A 19 -3.44 6.10 -7.65
C HIS A 19 -3.07 6.01 -9.13
N GLU A 20 -3.79 6.73 -9.99
CA GLU A 20 -3.37 6.83 -11.39
C GLU A 20 -2.03 7.55 -11.48
N ASP A 21 -1.17 7.07 -12.37
CA ASP A 21 0.11 7.70 -12.68
C ASP A 21 0.15 8.17 -14.12
N PHE A 22 0.86 9.26 -14.36
CA PHE A 22 0.90 9.97 -15.64
C PHE A 22 2.34 10.23 -16.08
N GLU A 23 2.57 10.29 -17.39
CA GLU A 23 3.89 10.66 -17.94
C GLU A 23 4.22 12.10 -17.55
N ASN A 24 5.42 12.34 -17.00
CA ASN A 24 5.87 13.67 -16.60
C ASN A 24 5.86 14.68 -17.77
N ASP A 25 6.19 14.22 -18.98
CA ASP A 25 6.25 15.06 -20.18
C ASP A 25 4.89 15.18 -20.91
N ARG A 26 3.90 14.36 -20.52
CA ARG A 26 2.55 14.30 -21.12
C ARG A 26 1.51 13.93 -20.06
N PRO A 27 1.03 14.89 -19.25
CA PRO A 27 0.18 14.62 -18.08
C PRO A 27 -1.22 14.06 -18.43
N THR A 28 -1.56 13.91 -19.71
CA THR A 28 -2.79 13.26 -20.18
C THR A 28 -2.62 11.77 -20.46
N THR A 29 -1.37 11.27 -20.58
CA THR A 29 -1.10 9.86 -20.86
C THR A 29 -0.92 9.11 -19.54
N ARG A 30 -1.90 8.29 -19.17
CA ARG A 30 -1.80 7.42 -18.00
C ARG A 30 -0.75 6.33 -18.25
N THR A 31 0.31 6.29 -17.45
CA THR A 31 1.36 5.26 -17.50
C THR A 31 0.91 3.97 -16.84
N GLY A 32 0.04 4.08 -15.84
CA GLY A 32 -0.55 2.96 -15.12
C GLY A 32 -1.08 3.41 -13.76
N TYR A 33 -0.90 2.57 -12.74
CA TYR A 33 -1.28 2.85 -11.37
C TYR A 33 -0.08 2.72 -10.44
N ARG A 34 0.06 3.67 -9.51
CA ARG A 34 0.90 3.58 -8.32
C ARG A 34 0.09 3.06 -7.15
N VAL A 35 0.78 2.47 -6.18
CA VAL A 35 0.12 1.92 -5.00
C VAL A 35 0.74 2.51 -3.75
N ARG A 36 -0.12 3.02 -2.89
CA ARG A 36 0.21 3.43 -1.53
C ARG A 36 -0.49 2.48 -0.58
N TYR A 37 0.24 1.91 0.36
CA TYR A 37 -0.38 1.15 1.43
C TYR A 37 0.02 1.68 2.81
N VAL A 38 -0.88 1.49 3.76
CA VAL A 38 -0.76 1.91 5.15
C VAL A 38 -1.08 0.70 6.02
N ILE A 39 -0.13 0.30 6.85
CA ILE A 39 -0.35 -0.66 7.92
C ILE A 39 -0.58 0.14 9.20
N SER A 40 -1.58 -0.23 9.99
CA SER A 40 -1.89 0.42 11.26
C SER A 40 -2.26 -0.61 12.32
N ARG A 41 -2.11 -0.26 13.60
CA ARG A 41 -2.41 -1.15 14.73
C ARG A 41 -3.49 -0.51 15.61
N PRO A 42 -4.78 -0.88 15.49
CA PRO A 42 -5.88 -0.17 16.14
C PRO A 42 -5.91 -0.31 17.68
N ASP A 43 -5.26 -1.33 18.23
CA ASP A 43 -5.17 -1.58 19.69
C ASP A 43 -4.18 -0.67 20.43
N ARG A 44 -3.31 0.05 19.70
CA ARG A 44 -2.38 1.03 20.27
C ARG A 44 -2.85 2.44 19.93
N LYS A 45 -3.25 3.21 20.94
CA LYS A 45 -3.46 4.67 20.76
C LYS A 45 -2.19 5.27 20.14
N PRO A 46 -2.29 6.22 19.19
CA PRO A 46 -1.13 6.93 18.69
C PRO A 46 -0.49 7.68 19.86
N VAL A 47 0.56 7.10 20.44
CA VAL A 47 1.46 7.82 21.33
C VAL A 47 2.25 8.73 20.40
N ARG A 48 2.09 10.05 20.54
CA ARG A 48 2.84 11.08 19.82
C ARG A 48 4.25 10.58 19.45
N GLY A 49 4.48 10.31 18.16
CA GLY A 49 5.79 9.88 17.64
C GLY A 49 5.97 8.38 17.34
N ASN A 50 5.04 7.50 17.72
CA ASN A 50 5.11 6.05 17.43
C ASN A 50 3.86 5.55 16.68
N GLN A 51 3.48 6.24 15.61
CA GLN A 51 2.68 5.57 14.60
C GLN A 51 3.59 4.55 13.91
N LEU A 52 3.27 3.25 14.03
CA LEU A 52 3.67 2.28 13.02
C LEU A 52 2.83 2.55 11.76
N GLU A 53 2.89 3.78 11.24
CA GLU A 53 2.47 4.07 9.89
C GLU A 53 3.69 3.77 9.03
N SER A 54 3.79 2.53 8.58
CA SER A 54 4.60 2.31 7.39
C SER A 54 3.79 2.77 6.20
N VAL A 55 4.23 3.88 5.61
CA VAL A 55 3.73 4.39 4.35
C VAL A 55 4.78 4.08 3.32
N SER A 56 4.49 3.09 2.48
CA SER A 56 5.38 2.68 1.41
C SER A 56 4.70 2.94 0.08
N ASP A 57 5.36 3.72 -0.77
CA ASP A 57 5.02 3.83 -2.18
C ASP A 57 5.69 2.66 -2.90
N LEU A 58 4.89 1.69 -3.35
CA LEU A 58 5.39 0.64 -4.25
C LEU A 58 5.49 1.24 -5.64
N PHE A 59 6.66 1.78 -5.94
CA PHE A 59 7.09 1.97 -7.31
C PHE A 59 7.35 0.60 -7.93
N PRO A 60 7.16 0.43 -9.25
CA PRO A 60 7.34 -0.87 -9.87
C PRO A 60 8.79 -1.33 -9.66
N THR A 61 8.96 -2.46 -8.99
CA THR A 61 10.26 -3.11 -8.69
C THR A 61 11.02 -3.54 -9.95
N ALA A 62 10.41 -3.40 -11.14
CA ALA A 62 10.99 -3.75 -12.43
C ALA A 62 10.56 -2.82 -13.60
N GLY A 63 10.07 -1.61 -13.32
CA GLY A 63 9.69 -0.63 -14.35
C GLY A 63 8.32 -0.84 -15.02
N GLU A 64 7.58 -1.90 -14.68
CA GLU A 64 6.22 -2.14 -15.19
C GLU A 64 5.14 -1.67 -14.22
N TYR A 65 4.50 -0.55 -14.55
CA TYR A 65 3.32 -0.07 -13.83
C TYR A 65 2.13 -1.01 -14.08
N PRO A 66 1.40 -1.42 -13.02
CA PRO A 66 0.11 -2.08 -13.15
C PRO A 66 -0.82 -1.30 -14.08
N LYS A 67 -1.46 -2.00 -15.02
CA LYS A 67 -2.33 -1.38 -16.04
C LYS A 67 -3.79 -1.28 -15.60
N THR A 68 -4.17 -2.02 -14.57
CA THR A 68 -5.51 -2.01 -13.98
C THR A 68 -5.44 -1.67 -12.50
N VAL A 69 -6.54 -1.11 -11.98
CA VAL A 69 -6.72 -0.88 -10.54
C VAL A 69 -6.58 -2.18 -9.75
N GLU A 70 -7.10 -3.28 -10.30
CA GLU A 70 -7.10 -4.58 -9.63
C GLU A 70 -5.69 -5.16 -9.47
N ASP A 71 -4.88 -5.17 -10.54
CA ASP A 71 -3.46 -5.60 -10.48
C ASP A 71 -2.67 -4.72 -9.49
N ALA A 72 -2.91 -3.42 -9.49
CA ALA A 72 -2.30 -2.50 -8.53
C ALA A 72 -2.68 -2.87 -7.08
N LEU A 73 -3.97 -3.08 -6.80
CA LEU A 73 -4.44 -3.45 -5.48
C LEU A 73 -3.92 -4.83 -5.04
N GLU A 74 -3.84 -5.82 -5.94
CA GLU A 74 -3.30 -7.14 -5.64
C GLU A 74 -1.83 -7.09 -5.25
N ARG A 75 -1.01 -6.36 -6.02
CA ARG A 75 0.41 -6.16 -5.69
C ARG A 75 0.61 -5.43 -4.37
N GLY A 76 -0.19 -4.38 -4.13
CA GLY A 76 -0.15 -3.65 -2.86
C GLY A 76 -0.55 -4.48 -1.65
N VAL A 77 -1.55 -5.35 -1.80
CA VAL A 77 -1.93 -6.30 -0.75
C VAL A 77 -0.81 -7.28 -0.48
N ALA A 78 -0.21 -7.88 -1.52
CA ALA A 78 0.87 -8.85 -1.35
C ALA A 78 2.07 -8.23 -0.60
N ALA A 79 2.49 -7.03 -0.99
CA ALA A 79 3.59 -6.33 -0.33
C ALA A 79 3.23 -5.90 1.10
N GLY A 80 2.04 -5.34 1.31
CA GLY A 80 1.57 -4.98 2.65
C GLY A 80 1.47 -6.19 3.58
N GLN A 81 1.14 -7.38 3.05
CA GLN A 81 1.14 -8.62 3.83
C GLN A 81 2.54 -9.10 4.21
N ILE A 82 3.53 -8.95 3.33
CA ILE A 82 4.94 -9.25 3.64
C ILE A 82 5.41 -8.35 4.79
N GLU A 83 5.20 -7.04 4.68
CA GLU A 83 5.61 -6.10 5.73
C GLU A 83 4.83 -6.31 7.04
N MET A 84 3.52 -6.62 6.99
CA MET A 84 2.77 -7.02 8.17
C MET A 84 3.35 -8.27 8.84
N SER A 85 3.85 -9.24 8.07
CA SER A 85 4.48 -10.44 8.61
C SER A 85 5.79 -10.12 9.32
N GLU A 86 6.61 -9.22 8.78
CA GLU A 86 7.85 -8.76 9.39
C GLU A 86 7.58 -7.97 10.68
N LEU A 87 6.61 -7.04 10.64
CA LEU A 87 6.15 -6.30 11.80
C LEU A 87 5.61 -7.25 12.88
N ARG A 88 4.87 -8.29 12.51
CA ARG A 88 4.38 -9.31 13.44
C ARG A 88 5.53 -10.06 14.11
N ALA A 89 6.53 -10.49 13.33
CA ALA A 89 7.70 -11.20 13.85
C ALA A 89 8.53 -10.33 14.82
N SER A 90 8.54 -9.00 14.66
CA SER A 90 9.23 -8.08 15.57
C SER A 90 8.52 -7.81 16.91
N LEU A 91 7.27 -8.28 17.05
CA LEU A 91 6.46 -8.08 18.26
C LEU A 91 6.52 -9.26 19.25
N ASP A 92 6.99 -10.42 18.77
CA ASP A 92 7.23 -11.64 19.57
C ASP A 92 8.63 -11.62 20.18
#